data_AF-A0A9E3X5G6-F1
#
_entry.id   AF-A0A9E3X5G6-F1
#
_cell.length_a   1.000
_cell.length_b   1.000
_cell.length_c   1.000
_cell.angle_alpha   90.00
_cell.angle_beta   90.00
_cell.angle_gamma   90.00
#
_symmetry.space_group_name_H-M   'P 1'
#
loop_
_entity.id
_entity.type
_entity.pdbx_description
1 polymer ?
#
loop_
_entity_poly.entity_id
_entity_poly.type
_entity_poly.pdbx_seq_one_letter_code
_entity_poly.pdbx_strand_id
1 'polypeptide(L)' 'MPQHRFVDYDRVLRQVVVDECGLVDLPLITGMDFGHTDPMLVLPYGAQAENDCDRQRFSIVERAVAA' A
#
# COMPACT_ATOMS: atom_id res chain seq x y z
N MET A 1 11.87 -9.98 -7.83
CA MET A 1 10.71 -10.45 -8.63
C MET A 1 10.65 -9.66 -9.93
N PRO A 2 10.25 -10.25 -11.06
CA PRO A 2 10.10 -9.49 -12.30
C PRO A 2 8.93 -8.50 -12.19
N GLN A 3 9.20 -7.21 -12.35
CA GLN A 3 8.21 -6.14 -12.19
C GLN A 3 7.05 -6.21 -13.21
N HIS A 4 7.27 -6.87 -14.35
CA HIS A 4 6.25 -7.00 -15.41
C HIS A 4 4.99 -7.78 -15.01
N ARG A 5 5.01 -8.53 -13.90
CA ARG A 5 3.84 -9.26 -13.39
C ARG A 5 2.94 -8.46 -12.43
N PHE A 6 3.34 -7.25 -12.04
CA PHE A 6 2.57 -6.48 -11.05
C PHE A 6 1.14 -6.21 -11.52
N VAL A 7 0.95 -5.97 -12.82
CA VAL A 7 -0.39 -5.80 -13.42
C VAL A 7 -1.29 -7.02 -13.20
N ASP A 8 -0.75 -8.23 -13.32
CA ASP A 8 -1.52 -9.46 -13.10
C ASP A 8 -1.89 -9.61 -11.61
N TYR A 9 -0.99 -9.25 -10.70
CA TYR A 9 -1.26 -9.27 -9.26
C TYR A 9 -2.29 -8.21 -8.85
N ASP A 10 -2.18 -6.99 -9.35
CA ASP A 10 -3.14 -5.91 -9.10
C ASP A 10 -4.55 -6.31 -9.56
N ARG A 11 -4.64 -7.01 -10.70
CA ARG A 11 -5.92 -7.54 -11.19
C ARG A 11 -6.55 -8.53 -10.23
N VAL A 12 -5.76 -9.48 -9.71
CA VAL A 12 -6.25 -10.49 -8.76
C VAL A 12 -6.64 -9.83 -7.43
N LEU A 13 -5.82 -8.91 -6.92
CA LEU A 13 -6.13 -8.18 -5.69
C LEU A 13 -7.43 -7.40 -5.83
N ARG A 14 -7.63 -6.71 -6.96
CA ARG A 14 -8.88 -6.01 -7.24
C ARG A 14 -10.07 -6.97 -7.30
N GLN A 15 -9.95 -8.09 -8.02
CA GLN A 15 -11.02 -9.08 -8.11
C GLN A 15 -11.44 -9.58 -6.73
N VAL A 16 -10.48 -10.01 -5.91
CA VAL A 16 -10.78 -10.56 -4.58
C VAL A 16 -11.39 -9.48 -3.67
N VAL A 17 -10.76 -8.31 -3.58
CA VAL A 17 -11.20 -7.28 -2.61
C VAL A 17 -12.51 -6.61 -3.03
N VAL A 18 -12.64 -6.27 -4.32
CA VAL A 18 -13.81 -5.53 -4.81
C VAL A 18 -14.95 -6.49 -5.13
N ASP A 19 -14.70 -7.52 -5.94
CA ASP A 19 -15.78 -8.35 -6.48
C ASP A 19 -16.20 -9.45 -5.49
N GLU A 20 -15.24 -10.13 -4.86
CA GLU A 20 -15.52 -11.26 -3.95
C GLU A 20 -15.85 -10.79 -2.52
N CYS A 21 -15.11 -9.81 -1.99
CA CYS A 21 -15.36 -9.25 -0.66
C CYS A 21 -16.35 -8.07 -0.65
N GLY A 22 -16.71 -7.51 -1.81
CA GLY A 22 -17.66 -6.40 -1.91
C GLY A 22 -17.14 -5.05 -1.41
N LEU A 23 -15.82 -4.88 -1.23
CA LEU A 23 -15.22 -3.68 -0.64
C LEU A 23 -14.92 -2.63 -1.71
N VAL A 24 -15.98 -2.14 -2.36
CA VAL A 24 -15.91 -1.24 -3.52
C VAL A 24 -15.24 0.11 -3.25
N ASP A 25 -15.33 0.60 -2.02
CA ASP A 25 -14.81 1.91 -1.61
C ASP A 25 -13.49 1.81 -0.82
N LEU A 26 -12.94 0.61 -0.62
CA LEU A 26 -11.69 0.45 0.12
C LEU A 26 -10.49 0.86 -0.75
N PRO A 27 -9.68 1.86 -0.34
CA PRO A 27 -8.46 2.21 -1.05
C PRO A 27 -7.47 1.05 -1.10
N LEU A 28 -6.91 0.76 -2.28
CA LEU A 28 -5.88 -0.25 -2.49
C LEU A 28 -4.57 0.42 -2.90
N ILE A 29 -3.53 0.26 -2.09
CA ILE A 29 -2.16 0.60 -2.47
C ILE A 29 -1.40 -0.71 -2.69
N THR A 30 -0.82 -0.88 -3.87
CA THR A 30 0.00 -2.05 -4.22
C THR A 30 1.42 -1.61 -4.59
N GLY A 31 2.35 -2.57 -4.62
CA GLY A 31 3.72 -2.30 -5.07
C GLY A 31 4.54 -1.36 -4.18
N MET A 32 4.16 -1.14 -2.92
CA MET A 32 4.99 -0.37 -1.99
C MET A 32 6.21 -1.16 -1.53
N ASP A 33 7.36 -0.48 -1.43
CA ASP A 33 8.64 -1.07 -1.06
C ASP A 33 8.85 -1.26 0.46
N PHE A 34 7.85 -1.72 1.23
CA PHE A 34 7.99 -1.91 2.69
C PHE A 34 8.19 -3.37 3.14
N GLY A 35 8.30 -4.29 2.18
CA GLY A 35 8.42 -5.73 2.42
C GLY A 35 9.82 -6.26 2.11
N HIS A 36 9.91 -7.42 1.47
CA HIS A 36 11.17 -8.06 1.07
C HIS A 36 11.80 -7.42 -0.19
N THR A 37 11.82 -6.09 -0.26
CA THR A 37 12.43 -5.29 -1.34
C THR A 37 13.70 -4.61 -0.85
N ASP A 38 14.61 -4.29 -1.77
CA ASP A 38 15.81 -3.51 -1.49
C ASP A 38 15.93 -2.41 -2.56
N PRO A 39 15.95 -1.11 -2.18
CA PRO A 39 15.82 -0.57 -0.83
C PRO A 39 14.44 -0.83 -0.19
N MET A 40 14.37 -0.78 1.15
CA MET A 40 13.15 -1.00 1.92
C MET A 40 12.71 0.27 2.67
N LEU A 41 11.45 0.66 2.51
CA LEU A 41 10.75 1.65 3.31
C LEU A 41 10.39 1.06 4.68
N VAL A 42 10.80 1.74 5.76
CA VAL A 42 10.43 1.35 7.12
C VAL A 42 9.11 2.01 7.51
N LEU A 43 8.13 1.20 7.92
CA LEU A 43 6.83 1.68 8.40
C LEU A 43 6.76 1.60 9.93
N PRO A 44 6.49 2.72 10.62
CA PRO A 44 6.27 2.71 12.05
C PRO A 44 4.87 2.21 12.38
N TYR A 45 4.78 1.17 13.20
CA TYR A 45 3.48 0.66 13.64
C TYR A 45 2.86 1.53 14.73
N GLY A 46 1.55 1.71 14.64
CA GLY A 46 0.76 2.51 15.60
C GLY A 46 0.79 4.02 15.34
N ALA A 47 1.64 4.52 14.44
CA ALA A 47 1.66 5.93 14.05
C ALA A 47 0.60 6.22 12.97
N GLN A 48 0.00 7.41 13.03
CA GLN A 48 -0.95 7.87 12.02
C GLN A 48 -0.26 8.14 10.68
N ALA A 49 -0.87 7.63 9.62
CA ALA A 49 -0.49 7.85 8.24
C ALA A 49 -1.68 8.29 7.40
N GLU A 50 -1.39 8.99 6.30
CA GLU A 50 -2.35 9.48 5.31
C GLU A 50 -2.13 8.76 3.98
N ASN A 51 -3.23 8.32 3.37
CA ASN A 51 -3.26 7.81 2.01
C ASN A 51 -4.06 8.78 1.12
N ASP A 52 -3.38 9.39 0.17
CA ASP A 52 -3.94 10.28 -0.83
C ASP A 52 -3.94 9.57 -2.19
N CYS A 53 -5.09 8.99 -2.55
CA CYS A 53 -5.25 8.20 -3.76
C CYS A 53 -5.20 9.05 -5.04
N ASP A 54 -5.72 10.28 -4.98
CA ASP A 54 -5.75 11.20 -6.12
C ASP A 54 -4.34 11.63 -6.52
N ARG A 55 -3.47 11.86 -5.53
CA ARG A 55 -2.07 12.26 -5.74
C ARG A 55 -1.09 11.08 -5.67
N GLN A 56 -1.59 9.85 -5.53
CA GLN A 56 -0.83 8.61 -5.37
C GLN A 56 0.30 8.75 -4.33
N ARG A 57 -0.03 9.26 -3.14
CA ARG A 57 0.94 9.56 -2.09
C ARG A 57 0.56 8.89 -0.77
N PHE A 58 1.54 8.24 -0.15
CA PHE A 58 1.49 7.80 1.24
C PHE A 58 2.36 8.72 2.10
N SER A 59 1.91 9.07 3.30
CA SER A 59 2.65 9.96 4.21
C SER A 59 2.46 9.56 5.66
N ILE A 60 3.54 9.51 6.44
CA ILE A 60 3.46 9.36 7.90
C ILE A 60 3.33 10.77 8.47
N VAL A 61 2.19 11.05 9.12
CA VAL A 61 1.84 12.40 9.61
C VAL A 61 2.06 12.57 11.10
N GLU A 62 2.22 11.46 11.82
CA GLU A 62 2.55 11.44 13.25
C GLU A 62 4.04 11.17 13.49
N ARG A 63 4.58 11.70 14.59
CA ARG A 63 5.95 11.41 15.01
C ARG A 63 6.06 9.94 15.45
N ALA A 64 6.96 9.20 14.79
CA ALA A 64 7.17 7.78 15.05
C ALA A 64 8.31 7.46 16.03
N VAL A 65 9.03 8.47 16.51
CA VAL A 65 10.15 8.33 17.45
C VAL A 65 10.05 9.34 18.58
N ALA A 66 10.51 8.94 19.76
CA ALA A 66 10.72 9.85 20.87
C ALA A 66 11.78 10.91 20.51
N ALA A 67 11.69 12.08 21.14
CA ALA A 67 12.68 13.14 21.00
C ALA A 67 13.99 12.79 21.73
#